data_AF-A0A7S3L0T9-F1
#
_entry.id   AF-A0A7S3L0T9-F1
#
_cell.length_a   1.000
_cell.length_b   1.000
_cell.length_c   1.000
_cell.angle_alpha   90.00
_cell.angle_beta   90.00
_cell.angle_gamma   90.00
#
_symmetry.space_group_name_H-M   'P 1'
#
loop_
_entity.id
_entity.type
_entity.pdbx_description
1 polymer ?
#
loop_
_entity_poly.entity_id
_entity_poly.type
_entity_poly.pdbx_seq_one_letter_code
_entity_poly.pdbx_strand_id
1 'polypeptide(L)'
;MAEIPTTDGPDLASEAELRLRASQQLNESIALIAPDNKVEYLEACRLAPDIVANETNPLAFMRSERMNTWAAAARVVLYWKHRREIFGEKWLRPILDLSGQGALSETDVNFLKAGVVAVRKHPPIVYVDMNKAPKTCGDTLFPSRLSFYLPAVFDFDEELQNDGVYIVNKLAPTIHVKNKKKQGRVWEISRNALPIRMKKVFIMRPANSIFPESLIRTCFSLMGMSITFFLGSSPEFLFECDGDDAVRKLLSAGIPTECVPFCLGKSVDGNFLPIAHHQRASLASATATTTATGNNRPRRKRGRPPKTNVETALDEVRENAQGQEDFLRRRNAFYSRRLYQRRKKEIAGVEGEVNTLREEHQKLKEENERLNGLLSEARMAISFYEDRNRTIFATP
;
A
#
# COMPACT_ATOMS: atom_id res chain seq x y z
N MET A 1 -14.26 -25.76 -42.21
CA MET A 1 -13.58 -24.71 -41.43
C MET A 1 -14.69 -23.93 -40.75
N ALA A 2 -14.79 -23.98 -39.42
CA ALA A 2 -15.81 -23.25 -38.68
C ALA A 2 -15.35 -21.80 -38.53
N GLU A 3 -16.16 -20.85 -38.99
CA GLU A 3 -15.94 -19.42 -38.76
C GLU A 3 -15.97 -19.17 -37.25
N ILE A 4 -14.85 -18.70 -36.70
CA ILE A 4 -14.79 -18.26 -35.31
C ILE A 4 -15.66 -17.01 -35.24
N PRO A 5 -16.74 -16.98 -34.44
CA PRO A 5 -17.58 -15.81 -34.33
C PRO A 5 -16.71 -14.66 -33.83
N THR A 6 -16.60 -13.61 -34.64
CA THR A 6 -16.03 -12.34 -34.24
C THR A 6 -16.85 -11.86 -33.05
N THR A 7 -16.30 -11.96 -31.85
CA THR A 7 -16.83 -11.31 -30.66
C THR A 7 -16.84 -9.82 -30.96
N ASP A 8 -18.02 -9.28 -31.27
CA ASP A 8 -18.22 -7.84 -31.39
C ASP A 8 -17.60 -7.19 -30.15
N GLY A 9 -16.61 -6.33 -30.39
CA GLY A 9 -15.89 -5.65 -29.31
C GLY A 9 -16.87 -4.94 -28.38
N PRO A 10 -16.50 -4.72 -27.10
CA PRO A 10 -17.36 -4.05 -26.15
C PRO A 10 -17.85 -2.74 -26.76
N ASP A 11 -19.17 -2.59 -26.84
CA ASP A 11 -19.83 -1.42 -27.40
C ASP A 11 -19.31 -0.16 -26.68
N LEU A 12 -18.54 0.68 -27.39
CA LEU A 12 -17.92 1.87 -26.82
C LEU A 12 -18.97 2.84 -26.26
N ALA A 13 -20.19 2.82 -26.80
CA ALA A 13 -21.30 3.61 -26.26
C ALA A 13 -21.68 3.14 -24.84
N SER A 14 -21.60 1.83 -24.57
CA SER A 14 -21.87 1.23 -23.26
C SER A 14 -20.83 1.66 -22.20
N GLU A 15 -19.54 1.66 -22.53
CA GLU A 15 -18.49 2.06 -21.58
C GLU A 15 -18.57 3.55 -21.21
N ALA A 16 -18.89 4.43 -22.16
CA ALA A 16 -19.09 5.85 -21.88
C ALA A 16 -20.29 6.10 -20.95
N GLU A 17 -21.41 5.41 -21.21
CA GLU A 17 -22.60 5.47 -20.35
C GLU A 17 -22.31 4.93 -18.94
N LEU A 18 -21.59 3.80 -18.84
CA LEU A 18 -21.14 3.24 -17.57
C LEU A 18 -20.27 4.21 -16.78
N ARG A 19 -19.35 4.93 -17.44
CA ARG A 19 -18.51 5.95 -16.79
C ARG A 19 -19.34 7.12 -16.27
N LEU A 20 -20.29 7.60 -17.06
CA LEU A 20 -21.18 8.69 -16.65
C LEU A 20 -22.00 8.29 -15.41
N ARG A 21 -22.63 7.10 -15.46
CA ARG A 21 -23.41 6.57 -14.35
C ARG A 21 -22.56 6.33 -13.10
N ALA A 22 -21.38 5.74 -13.25
CA ALA A 22 -20.44 5.54 -12.16
C ALA A 22 -20.03 6.87 -11.51
N SER A 23 -19.78 7.91 -12.32
CA SER A 23 -19.46 9.26 -11.83
C SER A 23 -20.60 9.85 -11.01
N GLN A 24 -21.84 9.80 -11.52
CA GLN A 24 -23.02 10.31 -10.82
C GLN A 24 -23.22 9.61 -9.48
N GLN A 25 -23.29 8.28 -9.48
CA GLN A 25 -23.51 7.48 -8.28
C GLN A 25 -22.41 7.67 -7.23
N LEU A 26 -21.15 7.74 -7.67
CA LEU A 26 -20.02 7.96 -6.78
C LEU A 26 -20.07 9.35 -6.15
N ASN A 27 -20.39 10.39 -6.93
CA ASN A 27 -20.52 11.76 -6.42
C ASN A 27 -21.67 11.89 -5.41
N GLU A 28 -22.83 11.28 -5.69
CA GLU A 28 -23.96 11.22 -4.75
C GLU A 28 -23.56 10.54 -3.44
N SER A 29 -22.86 9.40 -3.52
CA SER A 29 -22.40 8.67 -2.33
C SER A 29 -21.34 9.45 -1.54
N ILE A 30 -20.40 10.12 -2.21
CA ILE A 30 -19.44 11.00 -1.55
C ILE A 30 -20.15 12.19 -0.88
N ALA A 31 -21.21 12.74 -1.49
CA ALA A 31 -21.98 13.85 -0.92
C ALA A 31 -22.57 13.48 0.46
N LEU A 32 -22.98 12.23 0.65
CA LEU A 32 -23.54 11.70 1.89
C LEU A 32 -22.49 11.42 3.00
N ILE A 33 -21.21 11.28 2.66
CA ILE A 33 -20.14 11.13 3.66
C ILE A 33 -20.00 12.44 4.45
N ALA A 34 -19.92 12.35 5.79
CA ALA A 34 -19.78 13.51 6.67
C ALA A 34 -18.59 14.40 6.26
N PRO A 35 -18.74 15.74 6.25
CA PRO A 35 -17.70 16.67 5.78
C PRO A 35 -16.32 16.45 6.41
N ASP A 36 -16.27 16.22 7.73
CA ASP A 36 -15.03 15.99 8.47
C ASP A 36 -14.25 14.76 7.99
N ASN A 37 -14.93 13.78 7.40
CA ASN A 37 -14.30 12.58 6.89
C ASN A 37 -13.73 12.75 5.48
N LYS A 38 -14.17 13.79 4.73
CA LYS A 38 -13.80 14.03 3.32
C LYS A 38 -13.09 15.36 3.07
N VAL A 39 -12.53 15.97 4.11
CA VAL A 39 -11.87 17.29 4.04
C VAL A 39 -10.78 17.33 2.97
N GLU A 40 -9.88 16.34 2.91
CA GLU A 40 -8.80 16.32 1.93
C GLU A 40 -9.29 16.17 0.49
N TYR A 41 -10.37 15.42 0.27
CA TYR A 41 -10.99 15.30 -1.05
C TYR A 41 -11.61 16.63 -1.48
N LEU A 42 -12.39 17.29 -0.61
CA LEU A 42 -13.00 18.58 -0.90
C LEU A 42 -11.94 19.66 -1.17
N GLU A 43 -10.84 19.65 -0.40
CA GLU A 43 -9.70 20.54 -0.60
C GLU A 43 -9.03 20.29 -1.95
N ALA A 44 -8.84 19.03 -2.36
CA ALA A 44 -8.30 18.67 -3.67
C ALA A 44 -9.20 19.13 -4.82
N CYS A 45 -10.52 18.91 -4.72
CA CYS A 45 -11.48 19.39 -5.72
C CYS A 45 -11.43 20.91 -5.91
N ARG A 46 -11.23 21.65 -4.81
CA ARG A 46 -11.16 23.11 -4.84
C ARG A 46 -9.83 23.62 -5.39
N LEU A 47 -8.71 23.01 -4.99
CA LEU A 47 -7.37 23.52 -5.28
C LEU A 47 -6.76 22.98 -6.57
N ALA A 48 -7.11 21.76 -6.98
CA ALA A 48 -6.53 21.08 -8.12
C ALA A 48 -7.57 20.16 -8.80
N PRO A 49 -8.68 20.72 -9.32
CA PRO A 49 -9.75 19.94 -9.93
C PRO A 49 -9.27 19.05 -11.08
N ASP A 50 -8.30 19.51 -11.88
CA ASP A 50 -7.73 18.74 -12.99
C ASP A 50 -6.99 17.49 -12.49
N ILE A 51 -6.29 17.58 -11.36
CA ILE A 51 -5.61 16.42 -10.76
C ILE A 51 -6.64 15.44 -10.22
N VAL A 52 -7.73 15.94 -9.63
CA VAL A 52 -8.83 15.09 -9.17
C VAL A 52 -9.46 14.34 -10.35
N ALA A 53 -9.77 15.04 -11.43
CA ALA A 53 -10.36 14.45 -12.63
C ALA A 53 -9.46 13.37 -13.26
N ASN A 54 -8.15 13.64 -13.33
CA ASN A 54 -7.19 12.73 -13.95
C ASN A 54 -6.88 11.49 -13.08
N GLU A 55 -6.86 11.64 -11.76
CA GLU A 55 -6.44 10.54 -10.86
C GLU A 55 -7.61 9.80 -10.21
N THR A 56 -8.82 10.37 -10.19
CA THR A 56 -10.03 9.76 -9.60
C THR A 56 -10.95 9.24 -10.71
N ASN A 57 -10.57 8.14 -11.38
CA ASN A 57 -11.45 7.48 -12.35
C ASN A 57 -12.64 6.80 -11.63
N PRO A 58 -13.88 7.31 -11.72
CA PRO A 58 -14.99 6.79 -10.92
C PRO A 58 -15.28 5.31 -11.18
N LEU A 59 -15.22 4.89 -12.44
CA LEU A 59 -15.51 3.51 -12.83
C LEU A 59 -14.45 2.55 -12.30
N ALA A 60 -13.19 2.97 -12.22
CA ALA A 60 -12.12 2.17 -11.64
C ALA A 60 -12.34 1.86 -10.15
N PHE A 61 -12.71 2.87 -9.36
CA PHE A 61 -13.03 2.68 -7.95
C PHE A 61 -14.26 1.79 -7.79
N MET A 62 -15.29 1.98 -8.62
CA MET A 62 -16.50 1.14 -8.63
C MET A 62 -16.18 -0.33 -8.94
N ARG A 63 -15.46 -0.62 -10.03
CA ARG A 63 -15.07 -1.99 -10.40
C ARG A 63 -14.20 -2.64 -9.32
N SER A 64 -13.26 -1.87 -8.72
CA SER A 64 -12.41 -2.38 -7.63
C SER A 64 -13.20 -2.81 -6.39
N GLU A 65 -14.41 -2.26 -6.20
CA GLU A 65 -15.33 -2.55 -5.11
C GLU A 65 -16.56 -3.36 -5.55
N ARG A 66 -16.46 -4.08 -6.69
CA ARG A 66 -17.56 -4.91 -7.23
C ARG A 66 -18.86 -4.12 -7.39
N MET A 67 -18.75 -2.88 -7.85
CA MET A 67 -19.84 -1.93 -8.03
C MET A 67 -20.55 -1.51 -6.74
N ASN A 68 -19.95 -1.71 -5.56
CA ASN A 68 -20.45 -1.15 -4.31
C ASN A 68 -20.12 0.35 -4.23
N THR A 69 -21.11 1.18 -4.51
CA THR A 69 -20.96 2.64 -4.58
C THR A 69 -20.49 3.27 -3.27
N TRP A 70 -20.99 2.79 -2.13
CA TRP A 70 -20.62 3.34 -0.83
C TRP A 70 -19.16 3.02 -0.47
N ALA A 71 -18.73 1.77 -0.70
CA ALA A 71 -17.35 1.35 -0.50
C ALA A 71 -16.40 2.11 -1.43
N ALA A 72 -16.77 2.27 -2.70
CA ALA A 72 -16.00 3.05 -3.68
C ALA A 72 -15.86 4.52 -3.27
N ALA A 73 -16.95 5.15 -2.80
CA ALA A 73 -16.94 6.52 -2.30
C ALA A 73 -16.02 6.68 -1.09
N ALA A 74 -16.12 5.77 -0.12
CA ALA A 74 -15.23 5.74 1.04
C ALA A 74 -13.75 5.58 0.63
N ARG A 75 -13.49 4.71 -0.35
CA ARG A 75 -12.14 4.48 -0.91
C ARG A 75 -11.57 5.73 -1.59
N VAL A 76 -12.37 6.49 -2.36
CA VAL A 76 -11.93 7.77 -2.93
C VAL A 76 -11.57 8.78 -1.84
N VAL A 77 -12.39 8.89 -0.81
CA VAL A 77 -12.10 9.78 0.31
C VAL A 77 -10.79 9.40 1.01
N LEU A 78 -10.58 8.11 1.26
CA LEU A 78 -9.33 7.59 1.82
C LEU A 78 -8.13 7.79 0.89
N TYR A 79 -8.31 7.68 -0.43
CA TYR A 79 -7.28 7.96 -1.42
C TYR A 79 -6.67 9.35 -1.19
N TRP A 80 -7.50 10.39 -1.15
CA TRP A 80 -7.03 11.77 -1.02
C TRP A 80 -6.45 12.07 0.35
N LYS A 81 -7.03 11.50 1.41
CA LYS A 81 -6.47 11.57 2.76
C LYS A 81 -5.06 10.98 2.83
N HIS A 82 -4.87 9.76 2.30
CA HIS A 82 -3.57 9.11 2.30
C HIS A 82 -2.58 9.75 1.33
N ARG A 83 -3.06 10.27 0.20
CA ARG A 83 -2.23 11.04 -0.74
C ARG A 83 -1.61 12.25 -0.05
N ARG A 84 -2.41 13.05 0.66
CA ARG A 84 -1.90 14.18 1.45
C ARG A 84 -0.84 13.75 2.45
N GLU A 85 -1.12 12.70 3.20
CA GLU A 85 -0.21 12.21 4.22
C GLU A 85 1.14 11.73 3.65
N ILE A 86 1.11 10.99 2.54
CA ILE A 86 2.30 10.36 1.97
C ILE A 86 3.18 11.38 1.23
N PHE A 87 2.56 12.27 0.47
CA PHE A 87 3.27 13.22 -0.40
C PHE A 87 3.53 14.58 0.28
N GLY A 88 2.98 14.80 1.48
CA GLY A 88 3.16 16.01 2.23
C GLY A 88 2.70 17.23 1.43
N GLU A 89 3.57 18.22 1.24
CA GLU A 89 3.27 19.44 0.49
C GLU A 89 3.09 19.21 -1.02
N LYS A 90 3.60 18.09 -1.56
CA LYS A 90 3.53 17.78 -3.01
C LYS A 90 2.27 17.01 -3.41
N TRP A 91 1.34 16.78 -2.49
CA TRP A 91 0.20 15.88 -2.70
C TRP A 91 -0.80 16.31 -3.79
N LEU A 92 -0.87 17.60 -4.12
CA LEU A 92 -1.69 18.11 -5.22
C LEU A 92 -0.92 18.24 -6.55
N ARG A 93 0.29 17.68 -6.64
CA ARG A 93 1.04 17.64 -7.89
C ARG A 93 0.67 16.38 -8.69
N PRO A 94 0.82 16.38 -10.03
CA PRO A 94 0.58 15.20 -10.84
C PRO A 94 1.52 14.05 -10.45
N ILE A 95 0.99 12.83 -10.31
CA ILE A 95 1.82 11.66 -9.99
C ILE A 95 2.64 11.16 -11.18
N LEU A 96 2.15 11.41 -12.39
CA LEU A 96 2.81 11.03 -13.63
C LEU A 96 3.88 12.04 -14.06
N ASP A 97 4.09 13.14 -13.32
CA ASP A 97 5.23 14.01 -13.58
C ASP A 97 6.53 13.40 -13.00
N LEU A 98 7.26 12.68 -13.85
CA LEU A 98 8.55 12.05 -13.52
C LEU A 98 9.76 12.99 -13.68
N SER A 99 9.56 14.31 -13.74
CA SER A 99 10.67 15.28 -13.69
C SER A 99 11.33 15.37 -12.30
N GLY A 100 10.68 14.82 -11.27
CA GLY A 100 11.03 15.01 -9.85
C GLY A 100 10.41 16.27 -9.21
N GLN A 101 9.75 17.10 -10.04
CA GLN A 101 8.94 18.24 -9.60
C GLN A 101 7.47 17.88 -9.37
N GLY A 102 7.02 16.70 -9.80
CA GLY A 102 5.67 16.18 -9.55
C GLY A 102 5.41 15.79 -8.09
N ALA A 103 4.43 14.92 -7.89
CA ALA A 103 4.19 14.34 -6.56
C ALA A 103 5.39 13.47 -6.13
N LEU A 104 5.97 12.73 -7.07
CA LEU A 104 7.17 11.93 -6.87
C LEU A 104 8.41 12.83 -6.82
N SER A 105 9.25 12.60 -5.81
CA SER A 105 10.56 13.25 -5.69
C SER A 105 11.55 12.73 -6.72
N GLU A 106 12.65 13.45 -6.94
CA GLU A 106 13.75 12.97 -7.80
C GLU A 106 14.29 11.61 -7.32
N THR A 107 14.37 11.41 -6.01
CA THR A 107 14.72 10.11 -5.44
C THR A 107 13.72 9.05 -5.90
N ASP A 108 12.41 9.25 -5.73
CA ASP A 108 11.40 8.27 -6.15
C ASP A 108 11.50 7.95 -7.65
N VAL A 109 11.71 8.97 -8.48
CA VAL A 109 11.89 8.82 -9.93
C VAL A 109 13.14 8.00 -10.24
N ASN A 110 14.25 8.21 -9.53
CA ASN A 110 15.47 7.45 -9.74
C ASN A 110 15.29 5.97 -9.38
N PHE A 111 14.43 5.63 -8.42
CA PHE A 111 14.09 4.23 -8.15
C PHE A 111 13.27 3.60 -9.28
N LEU A 112 12.30 4.35 -9.82
CA LEU A 112 11.56 3.88 -11.00
C LEU A 112 12.49 3.65 -12.19
N LYS A 113 13.44 4.57 -12.43
CA LYS A 113 14.47 4.43 -13.47
C LYS A 113 15.43 3.26 -13.23
N ALA A 114 15.74 2.94 -11.98
CA ALA A 114 16.55 1.78 -11.63
C ALA A 114 15.84 0.44 -11.90
N GLY A 115 14.55 0.45 -12.26
CA GLY A 115 13.79 -0.75 -12.56
C GLY A 115 13.42 -1.55 -11.31
N VAL A 116 13.33 -0.89 -10.15
CA VAL A 116 12.85 -1.50 -8.89
C VAL A 116 11.44 -2.02 -9.06
N VAL A 117 10.61 -1.31 -9.84
CA VAL A 117 9.27 -1.75 -10.22
C VAL A 117 9.20 -1.84 -11.74
N ALA A 118 8.71 -2.97 -12.22
CA ALA A 118 8.35 -3.19 -13.61
C ALA A 118 6.90 -3.66 -13.67
N VAL A 119 6.20 -3.29 -14.74
CA VAL A 119 4.80 -3.64 -14.94
C VAL A 119 4.60 -4.30 -16.28
N ARG A 120 3.60 -5.18 -16.34
CA ARG A 120 3.07 -5.77 -17.56
C ARG A 120 1.56 -5.72 -17.49
N LYS A 121 0.90 -5.31 -18.58
CA LYS A 121 -0.57 -5.15 -18.61
C LYS A 121 -1.33 -6.47 -18.81
N HIS A 122 -0.82 -7.39 -19.63
CA HIS A 122 -1.50 -8.65 -19.95
C HIS A 122 -0.58 -9.88 -19.82
N PRO A 123 -0.85 -10.79 -18.87
CA PRO A 123 -1.73 -10.56 -17.72
C PRO A 123 -1.15 -9.45 -16.82
N PRO A 124 -1.97 -8.79 -15.98
CA PRO A 124 -1.53 -7.70 -15.13
C PRO A 124 -0.56 -8.19 -14.05
N ILE A 125 0.72 -7.85 -14.20
CA ILE A 125 1.79 -8.23 -13.28
C ILE A 125 2.56 -6.99 -12.85
N VAL A 126 2.79 -6.87 -11.54
CA VAL A 126 3.72 -5.91 -10.94
C VAL A 126 4.90 -6.69 -10.40
N TYR A 127 6.07 -6.49 -11.01
CA TYR A 127 7.33 -7.05 -10.54
C TYR A 127 8.09 -6.03 -9.72
N VAL A 128 8.45 -6.38 -8.49
CA VAL A 128 9.21 -5.54 -7.56
C VAL A 128 10.53 -6.23 -7.24
N ASP A 129 11.66 -5.70 -7.73
CA ASP A 129 12.99 -6.21 -7.43
C ASP A 129 13.77 -5.24 -6.55
N MET A 130 13.76 -5.54 -5.25
CA MET A 130 14.44 -4.71 -4.26
C MET A 130 15.97 -4.79 -4.36
N ASN A 131 16.54 -5.72 -5.15
CA ASN A 131 17.99 -5.75 -5.39
C ASN A 131 18.45 -4.56 -6.25
N LYS A 132 17.53 -4.00 -7.05
CA LYS A 132 17.79 -2.84 -7.89
C LYS A 132 17.62 -1.52 -7.14
N ALA A 133 17.16 -1.57 -5.88
CA ALA A 133 16.95 -0.39 -5.08
C ALA A 133 18.30 0.30 -4.77
N PRO A 134 18.45 1.60 -5.08
CA PRO A 134 19.59 2.38 -4.61
C PRO A 134 19.81 2.22 -3.11
N LYS A 135 21.07 2.01 -2.69
CA LYS A 135 21.46 1.85 -1.27
C LYS A 135 21.08 3.05 -0.40
N THR A 136 20.84 4.20 -1.00
CA THR A 136 20.45 5.46 -0.35
C THR A 136 18.97 5.52 0.06
N CYS A 137 18.18 4.44 -0.11
CA CYS A 137 16.79 4.40 0.35
C CYS A 137 16.65 4.35 1.87
N GLY A 138 16.81 5.49 2.54
CA GLY A 138 16.44 5.63 3.94
C GLY A 138 14.93 5.84 4.16
N ASP A 139 14.19 6.16 3.09
CA ASP A 139 12.79 6.58 3.21
C ASP A 139 11.83 5.38 3.23
N THR A 140 11.22 5.21 4.40
CA THR A 140 10.21 4.18 4.65
C THR A 140 8.88 4.38 3.91
N LEU A 141 8.60 5.57 3.37
CA LEU A 141 7.35 5.88 2.65
C LEU A 141 7.44 5.62 1.14
N PHE A 142 8.63 5.33 0.62
CA PHE A 142 8.83 5.08 -0.80
C PHE A 142 7.87 4.01 -1.38
N PRO A 143 7.67 2.83 -0.74
CA PRO A 143 6.71 1.83 -1.24
C PRO A 143 5.27 2.33 -1.30
N SER A 144 4.86 3.19 -0.36
CA SER A 144 3.54 3.83 -0.40
C SER A 144 3.42 4.78 -1.59
N ARG A 145 4.43 5.62 -1.86
CA ARG A 145 4.43 6.53 -3.01
C ARG A 145 4.35 5.78 -4.34
N LEU A 146 5.11 4.70 -4.48
CA LEU A 146 5.04 3.83 -5.66
C LEU A 146 3.67 3.22 -5.85
N SER A 147 2.98 2.86 -4.76
CA SER A 147 1.66 2.23 -4.87
C SER A 147 0.65 3.17 -5.53
N PHE A 148 0.69 4.48 -5.23
CA PHE A 148 -0.17 5.47 -5.90
C PHE A 148 0.13 5.64 -7.40
N TYR A 149 1.36 5.32 -7.81
CA TYR A 149 1.78 5.42 -9.20
C TYR A 149 1.25 4.24 -10.04
N LEU A 150 1.04 3.07 -9.45
CA LEU A 150 0.60 1.87 -10.17
C LEU A 150 -0.75 2.05 -10.90
N PRO A 151 -1.85 2.52 -10.27
CA PRO A 151 -3.13 2.68 -10.97
C PRO A 151 -3.00 3.57 -12.21
N ALA A 152 -2.20 4.62 -12.11
CA ALA A 152 -2.00 5.59 -13.19
C ALA A 152 -1.22 4.99 -14.37
N VAL A 153 -0.34 4.01 -14.15
CA VAL A 153 0.38 3.32 -15.24
C VAL A 153 -0.44 2.25 -15.93
N PHE A 154 -1.26 1.53 -15.16
CA PHE A 154 -2.17 0.57 -15.77
C PHE A 154 -3.26 1.24 -16.58
N ASP A 155 -3.43 2.57 -16.45
CA ASP A 155 -4.46 3.34 -17.15
C ASP A 155 -5.86 2.78 -16.89
N PHE A 156 -6.07 2.30 -15.66
CA PHE A 156 -7.36 1.78 -15.23
C PHE A 156 -7.91 0.65 -16.14
N ASP A 157 -7.01 -0.23 -16.60
CA ASP A 157 -7.34 -1.42 -17.38
C ASP A 157 -8.48 -2.24 -16.73
N GLU A 158 -9.45 -2.67 -17.53
CA GLU A 158 -10.64 -3.37 -17.05
C GLU A 158 -10.31 -4.76 -16.48
N GLU A 159 -9.40 -5.51 -17.12
CA GLU A 159 -8.96 -6.83 -16.66
C GLU A 159 -8.33 -6.70 -15.26
N LEU A 160 -7.47 -5.68 -15.08
CA LEU A 160 -6.87 -5.38 -13.78
C LEU A 160 -7.92 -5.11 -12.68
N GLN A 161 -8.99 -4.39 -13.01
CA GLN A 161 -10.00 -4.00 -12.02
C GLN A 161 -10.94 -5.13 -11.65
N ASN A 162 -11.19 -6.05 -12.59
CA ASN A 162 -12.08 -7.19 -12.37
C ASN A 162 -11.35 -8.38 -11.75
N ASP A 163 -10.19 -8.74 -12.31
CA ASP A 163 -9.45 -9.96 -11.96
C ASP A 163 -8.34 -9.70 -10.95
N GLY A 164 -7.87 -8.46 -10.87
CA GLY A 164 -6.78 -8.05 -9.99
C GLY A 164 -5.39 -8.29 -10.58
N VAL A 165 -4.38 -7.83 -9.85
CA VAL A 165 -2.98 -7.85 -10.26
C VAL A 165 -2.20 -8.96 -9.57
N TYR A 166 -1.31 -9.62 -10.30
CA TYR A 166 -0.28 -10.46 -9.71
C TYR A 166 0.87 -9.58 -9.22
N ILE A 167 1.28 -9.69 -7.96
CA ILE A 167 2.43 -8.97 -7.44
C ILE A 167 3.55 -9.95 -7.19
N VAL A 168 4.72 -9.70 -7.75
CA VAL A 168 5.89 -10.55 -7.60
C VAL A 168 7.00 -9.74 -6.94
N ASN A 169 7.29 -10.02 -5.66
CA ASN A 169 8.29 -9.32 -4.87
C ASN A 169 9.56 -10.16 -4.75
N LYS A 170 10.64 -9.75 -5.42
CA LYS A 170 11.98 -10.28 -5.19
C LYS A 170 12.66 -9.47 -4.10
N LEU A 171 12.88 -10.12 -2.96
CA LEU A 171 13.51 -9.50 -1.79
C LEU A 171 15.03 -9.37 -2.01
N ALA A 172 15.62 -8.30 -1.49
CA ALA A 172 17.06 -8.17 -1.43
C ALA A 172 17.62 -8.94 -0.21
N PRO A 173 18.84 -9.52 -0.31
CA PRO A 173 19.44 -10.32 0.77
C PRO A 173 19.59 -9.55 2.09
N THR A 174 19.71 -8.22 2.02
CA THR A 174 20.08 -7.35 3.15
C THR A 174 18.94 -6.45 3.62
N ILE A 175 17.67 -6.77 3.30
CA ILE A 175 16.54 -5.95 3.76
C ILE A 175 16.44 -6.04 5.29
N HIS A 176 16.86 -4.98 5.96
CA HIS A 176 16.57 -4.79 7.38
C HIS A 176 15.20 -4.14 7.52
N VAL A 177 14.20 -4.94 7.92
CA VAL A 177 12.89 -4.40 8.32
C VAL A 177 13.05 -3.73 9.68
N LYS A 178 13.52 -2.49 9.68
CA LYS A 178 13.72 -1.71 10.91
C LYS A 178 12.39 -1.25 11.53
N ASN A 179 11.26 -1.31 10.81
CA ASN A 179 9.97 -0.81 11.31
C ASN A 179 8.75 -1.57 10.74
N LYS A 180 8.30 -2.61 11.44
CA LYS A 180 7.12 -3.42 11.06
C LYS A 180 5.83 -2.59 10.96
N LYS A 181 5.60 -1.66 11.90
CA LYS A 181 4.41 -0.79 11.91
C LYS A 181 4.29 0.02 10.63
N LYS A 182 5.42 0.53 10.11
CA LYS A 182 5.43 1.29 8.85
C LYS A 182 5.16 0.43 7.62
N GLN A 183 5.57 -0.83 7.59
CA GLN A 183 5.28 -1.72 6.47
C GLN A 183 3.81 -2.12 6.41
N GLY A 184 3.19 -2.45 7.55
CA GLY A 184 1.74 -2.73 7.60
C GLY A 184 0.91 -1.59 7.04
N ARG A 185 1.34 -0.35 7.32
CA ARG A 185 0.73 0.86 6.78
C ARG A 185 0.73 0.94 5.25
N VAL A 186 1.81 0.52 4.57
CA VAL A 186 1.88 0.54 3.10
C VAL A 186 0.74 -0.28 2.52
N TRP A 187 0.55 -1.50 3.04
CA TRP A 187 -0.49 -2.42 2.59
C TRP A 187 -1.89 -1.93 2.91
N GLU A 188 -2.09 -1.36 4.10
CA GLU A 188 -3.35 -0.74 4.49
C GLU A 188 -3.76 0.35 3.48
N ILE A 189 -2.82 1.22 3.10
CA ILE A 189 -3.08 2.29 2.15
C ILE A 189 -3.36 1.72 0.75
N SER A 190 -2.53 0.80 0.27
CA SER A 190 -2.74 0.20 -1.06
C SER A 190 -4.08 -0.52 -1.15
N ARG A 191 -4.52 -1.17 -0.06
CA ARG A 191 -5.80 -1.88 0.00
C ARG A 191 -7.01 -0.98 0.18
N ASN A 192 -6.93 0.09 0.97
CA ASN A 192 -8.12 0.87 1.35
C ASN A 192 -8.29 2.15 0.53
N ALA A 193 -7.24 2.59 -0.16
CA ALA A 193 -7.23 3.87 -0.87
C ALA A 193 -7.09 3.71 -2.39
N LEU A 194 -6.41 2.68 -2.90
CA LEU A 194 -6.14 2.57 -4.33
C LEU A 194 -7.21 1.73 -5.05
N PRO A 195 -7.60 2.06 -6.28
CA PRO A 195 -8.55 1.26 -7.07
C PRO A 195 -7.87 0.05 -7.73
N ILE A 196 -7.12 -0.74 -6.95
CA ILE A 196 -6.43 -1.96 -7.41
C ILE A 196 -6.88 -3.14 -6.57
N ARG A 197 -7.19 -4.25 -7.23
CA ARG A 197 -7.39 -5.55 -6.60
C ARG A 197 -6.12 -6.38 -6.73
N MET A 198 -5.76 -7.12 -5.69
CA MET A 198 -4.62 -8.03 -5.73
C MET A 198 -5.13 -9.45 -5.91
N LYS A 199 -4.63 -10.14 -6.94
CA LYS A 199 -5.03 -11.52 -7.27
C LYS A 199 -4.20 -12.52 -6.47
N LYS A 200 -2.87 -12.45 -6.61
CA LYS A 200 -1.90 -13.25 -5.83
C LYS A 200 -0.63 -12.45 -5.59
N VAL A 201 0.09 -12.78 -4.51
CA VAL A 201 1.34 -12.12 -4.14
C VAL A 201 2.44 -13.16 -3.96
N PHE A 202 3.41 -13.16 -4.85
CA PHE A 202 4.60 -14.01 -4.77
C PHE A 202 5.71 -13.27 -4.04
N ILE A 203 6.34 -13.93 -3.07
CA ILE A 203 7.49 -13.38 -2.36
C ILE A 203 8.67 -14.33 -2.60
N MET A 204 9.65 -13.83 -3.33
CA MET A 204 10.80 -14.59 -3.79
C MET A 204 12.03 -14.22 -2.97
N ARG A 205 12.71 -15.24 -2.49
CA ARG A 205 13.94 -15.13 -1.73
C ARG A 205 15.15 -15.35 -2.65
N PRO A 206 16.22 -14.57 -2.49
CA PRO A 206 17.46 -14.81 -3.21
C PRO A 206 18.06 -16.15 -2.79
N ALA A 207 18.53 -16.94 -3.77
CA ALA A 207 19.23 -18.19 -3.53
C ALA A 207 20.39 -17.98 -2.54
N ASN A 208 20.59 -18.92 -1.61
CA ASN A 208 21.67 -18.92 -0.62
C ASN A 208 21.61 -17.83 0.47
N SER A 209 20.52 -17.07 0.56
CA SER A 209 20.37 -16.10 1.65
C SER A 209 19.92 -16.79 2.94
N ILE A 210 20.67 -16.64 4.03
CA ILE A 210 20.22 -17.01 5.38
C ILE A 210 19.27 -15.89 5.83
N PHE A 211 17.98 -16.03 5.55
CA PHE A 211 16.99 -15.08 6.05
C PHE A 211 16.85 -15.32 7.54
N PRO A 212 17.04 -14.28 8.37
CA PRO A 212 16.70 -14.38 9.76
C PRO A 212 15.19 -14.68 9.86
N GLU A 213 14.82 -15.58 10.77
CA GLU A 213 13.44 -15.97 11.06
C GLU A 213 12.51 -14.75 11.29
N SER A 214 13.08 -13.62 11.72
CA SER A 214 12.41 -12.34 11.89
C SER A 214 11.85 -11.76 10.58
N LEU A 215 12.48 -11.99 9.43
CA LEU A 215 11.99 -11.54 8.13
C LEU A 215 10.84 -12.43 7.64
N ILE A 216 10.98 -13.75 7.83
CA ILE A 216 9.90 -14.72 7.59
C ILE A 216 8.68 -14.32 8.43
N ARG A 217 8.84 -14.10 9.75
CA ARG A 217 7.76 -13.58 10.61
C ARG A 217 7.21 -12.23 10.18
N THR A 218 8.02 -11.36 9.59
CA THR A 218 7.52 -10.09 9.04
C THR A 218 6.60 -10.37 7.86
N CYS A 219 7.01 -11.22 6.92
CA CYS A 219 6.17 -11.65 5.82
C CYS A 219 4.91 -12.39 6.31
N PHE A 220 5.00 -13.20 7.36
CA PHE A 220 3.83 -13.81 8.01
C PHE A 220 2.92 -12.79 8.70
N SER A 221 3.46 -11.71 9.29
CA SER A 221 2.63 -10.61 9.82
C SER A 221 1.93 -9.84 8.69
N LEU A 222 2.61 -9.68 7.54
CA LEU A 222 2.02 -9.10 6.34
C LEU A 222 0.89 -10.00 5.80
N MET A 223 1.05 -11.33 5.88
CA MET A 223 -0.01 -12.28 5.57
C MET A 223 -1.15 -12.31 6.59
N GLY A 224 -0.87 -12.25 7.89
CA GLY A 224 -1.90 -12.20 8.93
C GLY A 224 -2.80 -10.97 8.79
N MET A 225 -2.20 -9.84 8.40
CA MET A 225 -2.91 -8.60 8.03
C MET A 225 -3.55 -8.64 6.63
N SER A 226 -3.32 -9.68 5.83
CA SER A 226 -4.02 -9.87 4.56
C SER A 226 -5.28 -10.71 4.75
N ILE A 227 -5.18 -11.83 5.48
CA ILE A 227 -6.25 -12.82 5.64
C ILE A 227 -7.50 -12.25 6.33
N THR A 228 -7.33 -11.41 7.36
CA THR A 228 -8.46 -10.76 8.07
C THR A 228 -9.11 -9.63 7.26
N PHE A 229 -8.46 -9.17 6.20
CA PHE A 229 -8.78 -7.90 5.57
C PHE A 229 -9.32 -8.08 4.15
N PHE A 230 -8.92 -9.08 3.36
CA PHE A 230 -9.34 -9.17 1.95
C PHE A 230 -10.80 -9.63 1.66
N LEU A 231 -11.78 -9.38 2.55
CA LEU A 231 -13.23 -9.55 2.31
C LEU A 231 -13.60 -10.83 1.52
N GLY A 232 -12.94 -11.96 1.84
CA GLY A 232 -13.19 -13.27 1.22
C GLY A 232 -12.30 -13.66 0.04
N SER A 233 -11.39 -12.81 -0.44
CA SER A 233 -10.40 -13.15 -1.47
C SER A 233 -8.99 -13.02 -0.91
N SER A 234 -8.57 -13.97 -0.06
CA SER A 234 -7.20 -13.98 0.46
C SER A 234 -6.23 -14.08 -0.72
N PRO A 235 -5.31 -13.10 -0.92
CA PRO A 235 -4.24 -13.29 -1.87
C PRO A 235 -3.50 -14.55 -1.47
N GLU A 236 -3.24 -15.41 -2.43
CA GLU A 236 -2.39 -16.57 -2.20
C GLU A 236 -0.95 -16.07 -2.12
N PHE A 237 -0.30 -16.34 -0.98
CA PHE A 237 1.10 -15.99 -0.77
C PHE A 237 1.96 -17.23 -0.94
N LEU A 238 2.98 -17.11 -1.79
CA LEU A 238 3.91 -18.19 -2.09
C LEU A 238 5.33 -17.71 -1.77
N PHE A 239 6.07 -18.52 -0.98
CA PHE A 239 7.37 -18.17 -0.41
C PHE A 239 8.43 -19.15 -0.89
N GLU A 240 9.23 -18.77 -1.88
CA GLU A 240 10.20 -19.70 -2.45
C GLU A 240 11.64 -19.23 -2.29
N CYS A 241 12.51 -20.21 -2.05
CA CYS A 241 13.94 -20.03 -1.83
C CYS A 241 14.78 -20.21 -3.10
N ASP A 242 14.19 -20.75 -4.18
CA ASP A 242 14.87 -21.04 -5.44
C ASP A 242 14.10 -20.48 -6.64
N GLY A 243 14.84 -20.04 -7.66
CA GLY A 243 14.29 -19.48 -8.90
C GLY A 243 13.41 -20.47 -9.65
N ASP A 244 13.84 -21.72 -9.77
CA ASP A 244 13.11 -22.74 -10.53
C ASP A 244 11.76 -23.11 -9.90
N ASP A 245 11.69 -23.19 -8.56
CA ASP A 245 10.42 -23.44 -7.88
C ASP A 245 9.50 -22.22 -7.93
N ALA A 246 10.07 -21.01 -7.82
CA ALA A 246 9.32 -19.77 -8.00
C ALA A 246 8.71 -19.70 -9.41
N VAL A 247 9.47 -20.04 -10.46
CA VAL A 247 8.98 -20.14 -11.85
C VAL A 247 7.84 -21.15 -11.94
N ARG A 248 8.04 -22.37 -11.42
CA ARG A 248 7.01 -23.43 -11.44
C ARG A 248 5.69 -22.97 -10.79
N LYS A 249 5.76 -22.24 -9.68
CA LYS A 249 4.59 -21.70 -8.98
C LYS A 249 3.93 -20.53 -9.70
N LEU A 250 4.69 -19.67 -10.38
CA LEU A 250 4.11 -18.65 -11.26
C LEU A 250 3.32 -19.32 -12.40
N LEU A 251 3.91 -20.34 -13.03
CA LEU A 251 3.27 -21.10 -14.10
C LEU A 251 2.01 -21.83 -13.62
N SER A 252 2.05 -22.49 -12.46
CA SER A 252 0.87 -23.16 -11.89
C SER A 252 -0.23 -22.19 -11.48
N ALA A 253 0.10 -20.93 -11.21
CA ALA A 253 -0.86 -19.86 -10.96
C ALA A 253 -1.45 -19.23 -12.23
N GLY A 254 -1.09 -19.76 -13.40
CA GLY A 254 -1.59 -19.32 -14.71
C GLY A 254 -0.82 -18.13 -15.30
N ILE A 255 0.36 -17.77 -14.77
CA ILE A 255 1.21 -16.75 -15.39
C ILE A 255 1.95 -17.41 -16.57
N PRO A 256 1.82 -16.90 -17.81
CA PRO A 256 2.51 -17.46 -18.96
C PRO A 256 4.04 -17.40 -18.82
N THR A 257 4.76 -18.35 -19.41
CA THR A 257 6.22 -18.44 -19.31
C THR A 257 6.94 -17.19 -19.80
N GLU A 258 6.43 -16.55 -20.86
CA GLU A 258 6.93 -15.29 -21.42
C GLU A 258 6.68 -14.06 -20.52
N CYS A 259 5.94 -14.24 -19.43
CA CYS A 259 5.68 -13.23 -18.42
C CYS A 259 6.54 -13.43 -17.16
N VAL A 260 7.37 -14.48 -17.11
CA VAL A 260 8.25 -14.74 -15.98
C VAL A 260 9.57 -13.97 -16.16
N PRO A 261 9.92 -13.04 -15.26
CA PRO A 261 11.16 -12.26 -15.38
C PRO A 261 12.40 -13.14 -15.49
N PHE A 262 13.31 -12.79 -16.42
CA PHE A 262 14.56 -13.52 -16.67
C PHE A 262 15.37 -13.79 -15.40
N CYS A 263 15.38 -12.81 -14.48
CA CYS A 263 16.09 -12.87 -13.21
C CYS A 263 15.53 -13.89 -12.20
N LEU A 264 14.58 -14.73 -12.61
CA LEU A 264 14.01 -15.83 -11.83
C LEU A 264 14.28 -17.22 -12.42
N GLY A 265 14.71 -17.38 -13.69
CA GLY A 265 14.98 -18.73 -14.21
C GLY A 265 14.84 -18.95 -15.72
N LYS A 266 15.57 -18.19 -16.55
CA LYS A 266 15.83 -18.50 -17.97
C LYS A 266 14.58 -18.59 -18.89
N SER A 267 13.99 -17.44 -19.25
CA SER A 267 13.34 -17.23 -20.56
C SER A 267 13.25 -15.73 -20.88
N VAL A 268 13.07 -15.45 -22.19
CA VAL A 268 13.23 -14.22 -22.98
C VAL A 268 12.90 -12.89 -22.25
N ASP A 269 13.65 -11.83 -22.59
CA ASP A 269 13.35 -10.41 -22.26
C ASP A 269 11.99 -9.98 -22.87
N GLY A 270 10.90 -10.54 -22.37
CA GLY A 270 9.54 -10.30 -22.84
C GLY A 270 8.98 -9.04 -22.19
N ASN A 271 9.02 -7.92 -22.90
CA ASN A 271 8.12 -6.76 -22.76
C ASN A 271 7.91 -6.16 -21.35
N PHE A 272 8.75 -6.48 -20.36
CA PHE A 272 8.76 -5.74 -19.11
C PHE A 272 9.41 -4.40 -19.36
N LEU A 273 8.61 -3.42 -19.73
CA LEU A 273 9.08 -2.06 -19.88
C LEU A 273 9.46 -1.55 -18.49
N PRO A 274 10.72 -1.15 -18.25
CA PRO A 274 11.01 -0.32 -17.10
C PRO A 274 10.05 0.86 -17.17
N ILE A 275 9.36 1.14 -16.08
CA ILE A 275 8.27 2.10 -16.01
C ILE A 275 8.60 3.45 -16.71
N ALA A 276 9.86 3.89 -16.63
CA ALA A 276 10.35 5.09 -17.29
C ALA A 276 10.15 5.11 -18.82
N HIS A 277 10.05 3.95 -19.47
CA HIS A 277 9.81 3.83 -20.91
C HIS A 277 8.33 3.96 -21.29
N HIS A 278 7.39 3.59 -20.41
CA HIS A 278 5.94 3.69 -20.69
C HIS A 278 5.50 5.14 -20.93
N GLN A 279 6.07 6.09 -20.19
CA GLN A 279 5.75 7.51 -20.39
C GLN A 279 6.34 8.11 -21.65
N ARG A 280 7.52 7.67 -22.10
CA ARG A 280 8.05 8.12 -23.39
C ARG A 280 7.13 7.70 -24.53
N ALA A 281 6.59 6.49 -24.47
CA ALA A 281 5.62 6.02 -25.45
C ALA A 281 4.30 6.81 -25.38
N SER A 282 3.75 7.04 -24.18
CA SER A 282 2.50 7.80 -24.00
C SER A 282 2.62 9.28 -24.41
N LEU A 283 3.71 9.95 -24.02
CA LEU A 283 3.99 11.33 -24.42
C LEU A 283 4.30 11.46 -25.92
N ALA A 284 4.96 10.48 -26.53
CA ALA A 284 5.16 10.43 -27.98
C ALA A 284 3.82 10.31 -28.73
N SER A 285 2.90 9.47 -28.24
CA SER A 285 1.55 9.35 -28.80
C SER A 285 0.72 10.63 -28.63
N ALA A 286 0.80 11.29 -27.46
CA ALA A 286 0.08 12.54 -27.22
C ALA A 286 0.63 13.75 -27.99
N THR A 287 1.95 13.79 -28.22
CA THR A 287 2.59 14.85 -29.03
C THR A 287 2.36 14.66 -30.53
N ALA A 288 2.24 13.42 -31.01
CA ALA A 288 1.85 13.13 -32.39
C ALA A 288 0.44 13.62 -32.74
N THR A 289 -0.47 13.67 -31.76
CA THR A 289 -1.84 14.18 -31.95
C THR A 289 -1.91 15.72 -31.92
N THR A 290 -0.95 16.38 -31.26
CA THR A 290 -1.00 17.84 -31.03
C THR A 290 -0.20 18.65 -32.07
N THR A 291 0.71 18.05 -32.84
CA THR A 291 1.51 18.75 -33.87
C THR A 291 0.78 19.15 -35.15
N ALA A 292 -0.55 18.94 -35.24
CA ALA A 292 -1.34 19.32 -36.42
C ALA A 292 -1.86 20.78 -36.42
N THR A 293 -1.63 21.60 -35.39
CA THR A 293 -2.06 23.02 -35.39
C THR A 293 -0.98 23.95 -34.86
N GLY A 294 -0.50 24.85 -35.72
CA GLY A 294 0.73 25.62 -35.52
C GLY A 294 0.61 26.95 -34.78
N ASN A 295 1.62 27.79 -35.05
CA ASN A 295 1.74 29.24 -34.90
C ASN A 295 2.80 29.79 -33.92
N ASN A 296 3.80 30.40 -34.56
CA ASN A 296 4.78 31.36 -34.09
C ASN A 296 4.20 32.49 -33.22
N ARG A 297 4.86 32.82 -32.10
CA ARG A 297 4.86 34.18 -31.52
C ARG A 297 6.16 34.53 -30.75
N PRO A 298 6.48 35.83 -30.59
CA PRO A 298 7.85 36.33 -30.55
C PRO A 298 8.45 36.58 -29.16
N ARG A 299 9.79 36.57 -29.13
CA ARG A 299 10.71 36.91 -28.05
C ARG A 299 10.39 38.26 -27.37
N ARG A 300 10.24 38.24 -26.04
CA ARG A 300 10.20 39.45 -25.18
C ARG A 300 11.61 39.83 -24.69
N LYS A 301 11.86 41.14 -24.68
CA LYS A 301 13.11 41.83 -24.35
C LYS A 301 13.41 41.80 -22.84
N ARG A 302 14.71 41.67 -22.53
CA ARG A 302 15.30 41.75 -21.18
C ARG A 302 15.23 43.18 -20.63
N GLY A 303 14.60 43.36 -19.47
CA GLY A 303 14.64 44.59 -18.68
C GLY A 303 15.70 44.50 -17.57
N ARG A 304 16.40 45.62 -17.33
CA ARG A 304 17.43 45.78 -16.29
C ARG A 304 16.83 45.68 -14.86
N PRO A 305 17.56 45.12 -13.89
CA PRO A 305 17.11 45.09 -12.51
C PRO A 305 17.27 46.46 -11.82
N PRO A 306 16.35 46.85 -10.92
CA PRO A 306 16.48 48.04 -10.10
C PRO A 306 17.53 47.81 -9.01
N LYS A 307 18.32 48.84 -8.72
CA LYS A 307 19.27 48.85 -7.60
C LYS A 307 18.47 49.01 -6.30
N THR A 308 18.41 47.94 -5.50
CA THR A 308 17.80 47.95 -4.17
C THR A 308 18.84 48.37 -3.12
N ASN A 309 18.41 49.26 -2.21
CA ASN A 309 19.17 49.67 -1.04
C ASN A 309 19.37 48.47 -0.10
N VAL A 310 20.63 48.17 0.19
CA VAL A 310 21.07 46.96 0.91
C VAL A 310 20.65 46.96 2.38
N GLU A 311 20.43 48.13 3.00
CA GLU A 311 20.08 48.22 4.42
C GLU A 311 18.63 47.82 4.71
N THR A 312 17.67 48.15 3.84
CA THR A 312 16.25 47.77 4.04
C THR A 312 16.03 46.26 3.89
N ALA A 313 16.84 45.59 3.08
CA ALA A 313 16.76 44.14 2.88
C ALA A 313 17.28 43.33 4.09
N LEU A 314 18.14 43.89 4.94
CA LEU A 314 18.70 43.17 6.09
C LEU A 314 17.72 43.10 7.27
N ASP A 315 16.90 44.14 7.46
CA ASP A 315 15.88 44.15 8.52
C ASP A 315 14.67 43.26 8.17
N GLU A 316 14.25 43.23 6.90
CA GLU A 316 13.21 42.28 6.43
C GLU A 316 13.67 40.81 6.54
N VAL A 317 14.97 40.53 6.36
CA VAL A 317 15.53 39.18 6.54
C VAL A 317 15.55 38.77 8.01
N ARG A 318 15.79 39.71 8.94
CA ARG A 318 15.76 39.44 10.39
C ARG A 318 14.35 39.21 10.92
N GLU A 319 13.37 40.02 10.52
CA GLU A 319 11.97 39.81 10.93
C GLU A 319 11.41 38.49 10.37
N ASN A 320 11.76 38.14 9.13
CA ASN A 320 11.38 36.85 8.55
C ASN A 320 12.05 35.66 9.26
N ALA A 321 13.31 35.78 9.69
CA ALA A 321 14.00 34.73 10.43
C ALA A 321 13.33 34.44 11.78
N GLN A 322 12.93 35.50 12.49
CA GLN A 322 12.27 35.37 13.80
C GLN A 322 10.85 34.79 13.68
N GLY A 323 10.09 35.22 12.66
CA GLY A 323 8.78 34.62 12.35
C GLY A 323 8.88 33.14 11.96
N GLN A 324 9.94 32.75 11.25
CA GLN A 324 10.19 31.36 10.88
C GLN A 324 10.55 30.49 12.09
N GLU A 325 11.34 31.00 13.04
CA GLU A 325 11.68 30.30 14.27
C GLU A 325 10.43 30.07 15.16
N ASP A 326 9.60 31.10 15.31
CA ASP A 326 8.36 31.00 16.07
C ASP A 326 7.36 30.02 15.45
N PHE A 327 7.25 30.01 14.12
CA PHE A 327 6.45 29.02 13.40
C PHE A 327 6.94 27.59 13.65
N LEU A 328 8.26 27.36 13.54
CA LEU A 328 8.86 26.05 13.81
C LEU A 328 8.63 25.61 15.26
N ARG A 329 8.75 26.54 16.22
CA ARG A 329 8.48 26.26 17.64
C ARG A 329 7.03 25.85 17.89
N ARG A 330 6.06 26.58 17.34
CA ARG A 330 4.62 26.23 17.44
C ARG A 330 4.30 24.89 16.78
N ARG A 331 4.87 24.64 15.61
CA ARG A 331 4.72 23.38 14.88
C ARG A 331 5.28 22.20 15.67
N ASN A 332 6.48 22.34 16.23
CA ASN A 332 7.11 21.31 17.05
C ASN A 332 6.31 21.04 18.34
N ALA A 333 5.78 22.09 18.99
CA ALA A 333 4.90 21.93 20.16
C ALA A 333 3.63 21.14 19.81
N PHE A 334 3.01 21.43 18.66
CA PHE A 334 1.84 20.69 18.18
C PHE A 334 2.14 19.21 17.92
N TYR A 335 3.25 18.90 17.25
CA TYR A 335 3.67 17.51 17.03
C TYR A 335 3.98 16.76 18.33
N SER A 336 4.67 17.41 19.27
CA SER A 336 4.94 16.85 20.60
C SER A 336 3.65 16.52 21.36
N ARG A 337 2.65 17.42 21.31
CA ARG A 337 1.33 17.18 21.92
C ARG A 337 0.61 16.00 21.28
N ARG A 338 0.60 15.90 19.95
CA ARG A 338 -0.04 14.78 19.22
C ARG A 338 0.66 13.45 19.49
N LEU A 339 2.00 13.46 19.55
CA LEU A 339 2.80 12.29 19.89
C LEU A 339 2.54 11.83 21.33
N TYR A 340 2.46 12.77 22.28
CA TYR A 340 2.12 12.47 23.68
C TYR A 340 0.72 11.85 23.80
N GLN A 341 -0.29 12.42 23.14
CA GLN A 341 -1.65 11.86 23.17
C GLN A 341 -1.73 10.45 22.55
N ARG A 342 -0.98 10.20 21.47
CA ARG A 342 -0.87 8.85 20.90
C ARG A 342 -0.24 7.88 21.89
N ARG A 343 0.89 8.24 22.50
CA ARG A 343 1.55 7.41 23.53
C ARG A 343 0.66 7.17 24.73
N LYS A 344 -0.09 8.17 25.18
CA LYS A 344 -1.05 8.04 26.28
C LYS A 344 -2.14 7.01 25.97
N LYS A 345 -2.67 7.00 24.74
CA LYS A 345 -3.62 5.97 24.29
C LYS A 345 -3.00 4.59 24.19
N GLU A 346 -1.76 4.48 23.70
CA GLU A 346 -1.02 3.22 23.65
C GLU A 346 -0.77 2.66 25.06
N ILE A 347 -0.36 3.50 26.02
CA ILE A 347 -0.17 3.11 27.42
C ILE A 347 -1.48 2.64 28.04
N ALA A 348 -2.58 3.37 27.86
CA ALA A 348 -3.89 2.96 28.37
C ALA A 348 -4.37 1.62 27.79
N GLY A 349 -4.05 1.34 26.52
CA GLY A 349 -4.32 0.04 25.91
C GLY A 349 -3.54 -1.09 26.56
N VAL A 350 -2.23 -0.90 26.76
CA VAL A 350 -1.36 -1.89 27.43
C VAL A 350 -1.77 -2.11 28.89
N GLU A 351 -2.15 -1.05 29.61
CA GLU A 351 -2.68 -1.16 30.98
C GLU A 351 -3.98 -1.98 31.02
N GLY A 352 -4.85 -1.81 30.02
CA GLY A 352 -6.04 -2.64 29.85
C GLY A 352 -5.71 -4.12 29.66
N GLU A 353 -4.78 -4.44 28.75
CA GLU A 353 -4.32 -5.82 28.50
C GLU A 353 -3.69 -6.45 29.75
N VAL A 354 -2.88 -5.70 30.50
CA VAL A 354 -2.27 -6.17 31.77
C VAL A 354 -3.34 -6.48 32.82
N ASN A 355 -4.40 -5.68 32.91
CA ASN A 355 -5.49 -5.93 33.84
C ASN A 355 -6.28 -7.19 33.46
N THR A 356 -6.60 -7.37 32.18
CA THR A 356 -7.27 -8.60 31.69
C THR A 356 -6.43 -9.84 31.99
N LEU A 357 -5.12 -9.80 31.72
CA LEU A 357 -4.22 -10.93 32.03
C LEU A 357 -4.12 -11.21 33.53
N ARG A 358 -4.17 -10.18 34.39
CA ARG A 358 -4.20 -10.37 35.85
C ARG A 358 -5.48 -11.06 36.31
N GLU A 359 -6.63 -10.68 35.76
CA GLU A 359 -7.91 -11.32 36.04
C GLU A 359 -7.93 -12.78 35.59
N GLU A 360 -7.42 -13.06 34.39
CA GLU A 360 -7.30 -14.44 33.88
C GLU A 360 -6.35 -15.28 34.74
N HIS A 361 -5.19 -14.74 35.12
CA HIS A 361 -4.25 -15.42 35.99
C HIS A 361 -4.86 -15.73 37.37
N GLN A 362 -5.65 -14.82 37.92
CA GLN A 362 -6.35 -15.04 39.19
C GLN A 362 -7.39 -16.17 39.08
N LYS A 363 -8.19 -16.20 38.00
CA LYS A 363 -9.14 -17.30 37.74
C LYS A 363 -8.43 -18.65 37.61
N LEU A 364 -7.32 -18.69 36.87
CA LEU A 364 -6.51 -19.91 36.73
C LEU A 364 -5.94 -20.38 38.06
N LYS A 365 -5.56 -19.45 38.94
CA LYS A 365 -5.06 -19.77 40.29
C LYS A 365 -6.15 -20.40 41.15
N GLU A 366 -7.35 -19.81 41.16
CA GLU A 366 -8.52 -20.35 41.90
C GLU A 366 -8.91 -21.74 41.40
N GLU A 367 -8.91 -21.94 40.08
CA GLU A 367 -9.22 -23.25 39.49
C GLU A 367 -8.15 -24.30 39.84
N ASN A 368 -6.87 -23.90 39.88
CA ASN A 368 -5.78 -24.78 40.30
C ASN A 368 -5.92 -25.18 41.79
N GLU A 369 -6.26 -24.23 42.66
CA GLU A 369 -6.56 -24.50 44.07
C GLU A 369 -7.73 -25.48 44.22
N ARG A 370 -8.82 -25.30 43.45
CA ARG A 370 -9.96 -26.22 43.42
C ARG A 370 -9.55 -27.63 43.00
N LEU A 371 -8.78 -27.76 41.91
CA LEU A 371 -8.31 -29.05 41.41
C LEU A 371 -7.38 -29.75 42.41
N ASN A 372 -6.51 -29.01 43.10
CA ASN A 372 -5.66 -29.56 44.16
C ASN A 372 -6.49 -30.07 45.36
N GLY A 373 -7.59 -29.39 45.70
CA GLY A 373 -8.54 -29.85 46.71
C GLY A 373 -9.15 -31.22 46.34
N LEU A 374 -9.70 -31.34 45.12
CA LEU A 374 -10.27 -32.60 44.61
C LEU A 374 -9.23 -33.72 44.56
N LEU A 375 -7.99 -33.41 44.17
CA LEU A 375 -6.90 -34.37 44.12
C LEU A 375 -6.53 -34.86 45.54
N SER A 376 -6.55 -33.97 46.53
CA SER A 376 -6.36 -34.33 47.94
C SER A 376 -7.47 -35.25 48.46
N GLU A 377 -8.74 -34.94 48.16
CA GLU A 377 -9.89 -35.78 48.52
C GLU A 377 -9.80 -37.18 47.90
N ALA A 378 -9.46 -37.25 46.60
CA ALA A 378 -9.27 -38.53 45.91
C ALA A 378 -8.16 -39.36 46.55
N ARG A 379 -7.04 -38.74 46.94
CA ARG A 379 -5.94 -39.42 47.66
C ARG A 379 -6.39 -39.96 49.02
N MET A 380 -7.17 -39.20 49.78
CA MET A 380 -7.73 -39.67 51.06
C MET A 380 -8.67 -40.86 50.88
N ALA A 381 -9.53 -40.82 49.86
CA ALA A 381 -10.42 -41.93 49.54
C ALA A 381 -9.64 -43.21 49.18
N ILE A 382 -8.61 -43.10 48.33
CA ILE A 382 -7.74 -44.24 47.98
C ILE A 382 -7.08 -44.83 49.24
N SER A 383 -6.49 -43.99 50.10
CA SER A 383 -5.88 -44.44 51.36
C SER A 383 -6.86 -45.20 52.25
N PHE A 384 -8.09 -44.69 52.37
CA PHE A 384 -9.14 -45.34 53.16
C PHE A 384 -9.50 -46.74 52.62
N TYR A 385 -9.60 -46.90 51.30
CA TYR A 385 -9.84 -48.21 50.68
C TYR A 385 -8.65 -49.17 50.85
N GLU A 386 -7.42 -48.67 50.73
CA GLU A 386 -6.21 -49.46 50.95
C GLU A 386 -6.13 -49.99 52.38
N ASP A 387 -6.40 -49.14 53.38
CA ASP A 387 -6.40 -49.52 54.80
C ASP A 387 -7.52 -50.52 55.13
N ARG A 388 -8.72 -50.32 54.56
CA ARG A 388 -9.83 -51.26 54.71
C ARG A 388 -9.51 -52.61 54.08
N ASN A 389 -8.91 -52.64 52.89
CA ASN A 389 -8.50 -53.88 52.25
C ASN A 389 -7.44 -54.62 53.07
N ARG A 390 -6.44 -53.90 53.60
CA ARG A 390 -5.44 -54.50 54.50
C ARG A 390 -6.08 -55.15 55.72
N THR A 391 -7.11 -54.52 56.29
CA THR A 391 -7.83 -55.05 57.47
C THR A 391 -8.61 -56.32 57.14
N ILE A 392 -9.30 -56.39 56.00
CA ILE A 392 -10.07 -57.57 55.58
C ILE A 392 -9.14 -58.78 55.36
N PHE A 393 -7.99 -58.58 54.73
CA PHE A 393 -7.05 -59.66 54.43
C PHE A 393 -6.09 -60.02 55.57
N ALA A 394 -6.10 -59.27 56.68
CA ALA A 394 -5.25 -59.53 57.84
C ALA A 394 -5.90 -60.42 58.92
N THR A 395 -7.14 -60.87 58.72
CA THR A 395 -7.83 -61.82 59.62
C THR A 395 -7.52 -63.26 59.18
N PRO A 396 -6.81 -64.08 59.99
CA PRO A 396 -6.46 -65.48 59.67
C PRO A 396 -7.65 -66.43 59.58
#